data_AF-A0A2V7RXM2-F1
#
_entry.id   AF-A0A2V7RXM2-F1
#
_cell.length_a   1.000
_cell.length_b   1.000
_cell.length_c   1.000
_cell.angle_alpha   90.00
_cell.angle_beta   90.00
_cell.angle_gamma   90.00
#
_symmetry.space_group_name_H-M   'P 1'
#
loop_
_entity.id
_entity.type
_entity.pdbx_description
1 polymer ?
#
loop_
_entity_poly.entity_id
_entity_poly.type
_entity_poly.pdbx_seq_one_letter_code
_entity_poly.pdbx_strand_id
1 'polypeptide(L)'
;GGPRPAPGAVPPPPTPIEQPNLGKVLAISSGKGGVGKSTVSANLAVAIACAEKRVALMDADIYGPNIPRMMGVDRKPAVRGGKMEPLESHGVKLMSLGFIVERDAPAIWRGPIIMKVIQQFLRDVEWGELDYFLVDLPPGTGDAQLSLVQSIHLRGAIIVTTPQEMAVGDSLRGAKMFERVGV
;
A
#
# COMPACT_ATOMS: atom_id res chain seq x y z
N GLY A 1 18.07 43.52 -16.53
CA GLY A 1 16.92 42.68 -16.15
C GLY A 1 16.90 41.44 -17.01
N GLY A 2 17.58 40.38 -16.60
CA GLY A 2 17.51 39.09 -17.30
C GLY A 2 16.19 38.37 -16.98
N PRO A 3 15.61 37.61 -17.92
CA PRO A 3 14.39 36.86 -17.67
C PRO A 3 14.62 35.83 -16.56
N ARG A 4 13.71 35.77 -15.59
CA ARG A 4 13.65 34.69 -14.60
C ARG A 4 13.40 33.36 -15.33
N PRO A 5 14.07 32.26 -14.96
CA PRO A 5 13.75 30.95 -15.51
C PRO A 5 12.29 30.60 -15.17
N ALA A 6 11.57 30.08 -16.15
CA ALA A 6 10.23 29.53 -15.96
C ALA A 6 10.27 28.42 -14.89
N PRO A 7 9.22 28.27 -14.05
CA PRO A 7 9.17 27.17 -13.10
C PRO A 7 9.34 25.86 -13.86
N GLY A 8 10.36 25.08 -13.49
CA GLY A 8 10.67 23.81 -14.12
C GLY A 8 9.44 22.90 -14.10
N ALA A 9 9.05 22.42 -15.27
CA ALA A 9 7.97 21.46 -15.39
C ALA A 9 8.27 20.26 -14.48
N VAL A 10 7.30 19.91 -13.63
CA VAL A 10 7.36 18.67 -12.84
C VAL A 10 7.49 17.53 -13.84
N PRO A 11 8.49 16.64 -13.71
CA PRO A 11 8.63 15.49 -14.60
C PRO A 11 7.31 14.72 -14.65
N PRO A 12 6.90 14.20 -15.82
CA PRO A 12 5.75 13.32 -15.88
C PRO A 12 5.98 12.14 -14.93
N PRO A 13 4.94 11.68 -14.22
CA PRO A 13 5.06 10.52 -13.35
C PRO A 13 5.62 9.35 -14.17
N PRO A 14 6.51 8.52 -13.57
CA PRO A 14 7.01 7.34 -14.26
C PRO A 14 5.83 6.46 -14.71
N THR A 15 5.96 5.84 -15.88
CA THR A 15 4.96 4.88 -16.36
C THR A 15 4.89 3.71 -15.37
N PRO A 16 3.70 3.36 -14.86
CA PRO A 16 3.56 2.27 -13.91
C PRO A 16 4.03 0.96 -14.53
N ILE A 17 4.70 0.12 -13.73
CA ILE A 17 5.22 -1.17 -14.19
C ILE A 17 4.03 -2.14 -14.33
N GLU A 18 3.99 -2.90 -15.42
CA GLU A 18 3.07 -4.01 -15.54
C GLU A 18 3.58 -5.20 -14.72
N GLN A 19 2.76 -5.66 -13.77
CA GLN A 19 3.01 -6.88 -13.01
C GLN A 19 1.80 -7.81 -13.15
N PRO A 20 1.68 -8.51 -14.29
CA PRO A 20 0.50 -9.31 -14.58
C PRO A 20 0.27 -10.43 -13.56
N ASN A 21 1.35 -10.94 -12.95
CA ASN A 21 1.30 -11.95 -11.90
C ASN A 21 0.58 -11.48 -10.61
N LEU A 22 0.40 -10.17 -10.40
CA LEU A 22 -0.31 -9.63 -9.23
C LEU A 22 -1.84 -9.58 -9.40
N GLY A 23 -2.36 -9.93 -10.58
CA GLY A 23 -3.81 -9.95 -10.83
C GLY A 23 -4.45 -8.56 -10.67
N LYS A 24 -5.55 -8.47 -9.93
CA LYS A 24 -6.25 -7.20 -9.67
C LYS A 24 -5.65 -6.49 -8.47
N VAL A 25 -4.96 -5.38 -8.72
CA VAL A 25 -4.39 -4.54 -7.66
C VAL A 25 -5.44 -3.56 -7.13
N LEU A 26 -5.72 -3.61 -5.83
CA LEU A 26 -6.69 -2.74 -5.16
C LEU A 26 -6.02 -1.95 -4.03
N ALA A 27 -6.11 -0.63 -4.11
CA ALA A 27 -5.69 0.26 -3.03
C ALA A 27 -6.78 0.36 -1.96
N ILE A 28 -6.42 0.22 -0.69
CA ILE A 28 -7.33 0.42 0.44
C ILE A 28 -6.86 1.66 1.20
N SER A 29 -7.66 2.71 1.15
CA SER A 29 -7.32 4.03 1.68
C SER A 29 -8.37 4.54 2.66
N SER A 30 -8.01 5.56 3.44
CA SER A 30 -8.91 6.24 4.37
C SER A 30 -8.54 7.69 4.49
N GLY A 31 -9.52 8.57 4.70
CA GLY A 31 -9.25 9.99 4.93
C GLY A 31 -8.49 10.28 6.23
N LYS A 32 -8.69 9.45 7.26
CA LYS A 32 -8.17 9.66 8.61
C LYS A 32 -7.78 8.34 9.28
N GLY A 33 -6.83 8.40 10.21
CA GLY A 33 -6.47 7.27 11.06
C GLY A 33 -7.63 6.87 12.00
N GLY A 34 -7.68 5.58 12.36
CA GLY A 34 -8.65 5.07 13.34
C GLY A 34 -10.04 4.70 12.80
N VAL A 35 -10.27 4.81 11.48
CA VAL A 35 -11.57 4.44 10.86
C VAL A 35 -11.75 2.94 10.62
N GLY A 36 -10.78 2.10 11.01
CA GLY A 36 -10.83 0.65 10.79
C GLY A 36 -10.31 0.17 9.43
N LYS A 37 -9.57 1.00 8.69
CA LYS A 37 -8.98 0.66 7.38
C LYS A 37 -8.24 -0.68 7.38
N SER A 38 -7.23 -0.85 8.23
CA SER A 38 -6.44 -2.09 8.30
C SER A 38 -7.29 -3.31 8.70
N THR A 39 -8.35 -3.10 9.49
CA THR A 39 -9.34 -4.14 9.81
C THR A 39 -10.11 -4.58 8.58
N VAL A 40 -10.58 -3.64 7.77
CA VAL A 40 -11.23 -3.95 6.48
C VAL A 40 -10.24 -4.64 5.54
N SER A 41 -8.99 -4.15 5.45
CA SER A 41 -7.94 -4.74 4.61
C SER A 41 -7.68 -6.21 4.95
N ALA A 42 -7.46 -6.53 6.23
CA ALA A 42 -7.22 -7.90 6.68
C ALA A 42 -8.42 -8.81 6.45
N ASN A 43 -9.63 -8.38 6.83
CA ASN A 43 -10.83 -9.20 6.67
C ASN A 43 -11.20 -9.42 5.19
N LEU A 44 -11.01 -8.42 4.34
CA LEU A 44 -11.21 -8.56 2.90
C LEU A 44 -10.23 -9.56 2.30
N ALA A 45 -8.96 -9.50 2.69
CA ALA A 45 -7.95 -10.47 2.23
C ALA A 45 -8.33 -11.90 2.62
N VAL A 46 -8.71 -12.12 3.89
CA VAL A 46 -9.13 -13.42 4.39
C VAL A 46 -10.40 -13.90 3.68
N ALA A 47 -11.39 -13.03 3.46
CA ALA A 47 -12.62 -13.39 2.74
C ALA A 47 -12.34 -13.82 1.29
N ILE A 48 -11.40 -13.15 0.59
CA ILE A 48 -10.96 -13.53 -0.75
C ILE A 48 -10.25 -14.88 -0.72
N ALA A 49 -9.39 -15.14 0.26
CA ALA A 49 -8.73 -16.43 0.45
C ALA A 49 -9.73 -17.55 0.73
N CYS A 50 -10.75 -17.31 1.56
CA CYS A 50 -11.84 -18.25 1.84
C CYS A 50 -12.68 -18.57 0.59
N ALA A 51 -12.71 -17.68 -0.41
CA ALA A 51 -13.30 -17.91 -1.72
C ALA A 51 -12.35 -18.61 -2.70
N GLU A 52 -11.29 -19.26 -2.19
CA GLU A 52 -10.28 -20.02 -2.93
C GLU A 52 -9.54 -19.19 -4.01
N LYS A 53 -9.38 -17.89 -3.76
CA LYS A 53 -8.59 -17.00 -4.61
C LYS A 53 -7.23 -16.74 -4.00
N ARG A 54 -6.22 -16.66 -4.86
CA ARG A 54 -4.84 -16.34 -4.48
C ARG A 54 -4.77 -14.85 -4.19
N VAL A 55 -4.43 -14.50 -2.95
CA VAL A 55 -4.45 -13.11 -2.50
C VAL A 55 -3.23 -12.77 -1.69
N ALA A 56 -2.74 -11.55 -1.91
CA ALA A 56 -1.73 -10.93 -1.07
C ALA A 56 -2.25 -9.64 -0.45
N LEU A 57 -1.73 -9.33 0.73
CA LEU A 57 -1.95 -8.07 1.43
C LEU A 57 -0.59 -7.45 1.78
N MET A 58 -0.31 -6.31 1.14
CA MET A 58 0.85 -5.47 1.42
C MET A 58 0.45 -4.34 2.36
N ASP A 59 1.09 -4.28 3.52
CA ASP A 59 0.94 -3.19 4.47
C ASP A 59 1.93 -2.06 4.14
N ALA A 60 1.37 -0.96 3.63
CA ALA A 60 2.09 0.26 3.30
C ALA A 60 1.88 1.35 4.36
N ASP A 61 1.22 1.06 5.50
CA ASP A 61 1.06 2.01 6.61
C ASP A 61 2.32 2.03 7.49
N ILE A 62 3.35 2.66 6.95
CA ILE A 62 4.71 2.72 7.52
C ILE A 62 4.74 3.30 8.94
N TYR A 63 3.81 4.21 9.27
CA TYR A 63 3.78 4.92 10.54
C TYR A 63 3.12 4.13 11.66
N GLY A 64 2.28 3.15 11.32
CA GLY A 64 1.52 2.37 12.28
C GLY A 64 1.11 1.02 11.71
N PRO A 65 2.08 0.14 11.39
CA PRO A 65 1.79 -1.14 10.76
C PRO A 65 0.96 -2.01 11.71
N ASN A 66 -0.30 -2.25 11.35
CA ASN A 66 -1.24 -3.04 12.15
C ASN A 66 -1.39 -4.47 11.62
N ILE A 67 -1.15 -4.69 10.32
CA ILE A 67 -1.40 -5.97 9.65
C ILE A 67 -0.64 -7.14 10.29
N PRO A 68 0.66 -7.05 10.64
CA PRO A 68 1.37 -8.14 11.31
C PRO A 68 0.63 -8.67 12.55
N ARG A 69 0.22 -7.75 13.43
CA ARG A 69 -0.49 -8.08 14.67
C ARG A 69 -1.88 -8.64 14.39
N MET A 70 -2.61 -8.06 13.45
CA MET A 70 -3.96 -8.49 13.10
C MET A 70 -3.99 -9.90 12.49
N MET A 71 -2.95 -10.25 11.72
CA MET A 71 -2.82 -11.55 11.06
C MET A 71 -2.11 -12.59 11.95
N GLY A 72 -1.74 -12.24 13.18
CA GLY A 72 -1.07 -13.14 14.12
C GLY A 72 0.34 -13.56 13.68
N VAL A 73 1.05 -12.70 12.95
CA VAL A 73 2.38 -12.99 12.40
C VAL A 73 3.43 -12.10 13.03
N ASP A 74 4.42 -12.72 13.69
CA ASP A 74 5.51 -12.03 14.37
C ASP A 74 6.86 -12.73 14.07
N ARG A 75 7.26 -12.70 12.80
CA ARG A 75 8.56 -13.19 12.35
C ARG A 75 9.10 -12.35 11.20
N LYS A 76 10.42 -12.33 11.03
CA LYS A 76 11.05 -11.66 9.87
C LYS A 76 10.90 -12.54 8.62
N PRO A 77 10.63 -11.96 7.43
CA PRO A 77 10.63 -12.71 6.17
C PRO A 77 12.02 -13.25 5.88
N ALA A 78 12.09 -14.47 5.34
CA ALA A 78 13.34 -15.02 4.86
C ALA A 78 13.73 -14.33 3.55
N VAL A 79 15.04 -14.28 3.28
CA VAL A 79 15.57 -13.83 1.99
C VAL A 79 16.25 -15.02 1.32
N ARG A 80 15.78 -15.41 0.13
CA ARG A 80 16.37 -16.48 -0.67
C ARG A 80 16.58 -16.01 -2.10
N GLY A 81 17.78 -16.25 -2.64
CA GLY A 81 18.11 -15.82 -4.01
C GLY A 81 17.98 -14.30 -4.26
N GLY A 82 18.12 -13.48 -3.21
CA GLY A 82 17.94 -12.02 -3.31
C GLY A 82 16.48 -11.55 -3.30
N LYS A 83 15.50 -12.46 -3.15
CA LYS A 83 14.08 -12.13 -3.00
C LYS A 83 13.61 -12.37 -1.57
N MET A 84 12.67 -11.54 -1.11
CA MET A 84 11.98 -11.69 0.16
C MET A 84 10.82 -12.69 0.01
N GLU A 85 10.78 -13.71 0.84
CA GLU A 85 9.64 -14.62 0.90
C GLU A 85 8.51 -13.96 1.71
N PRO A 86 7.31 -13.77 1.13
CA PRO A 86 6.19 -13.24 1.89
C PRO A 86 5.81 -14.20 3.01
N LEU A 87 5.36 -13.64 4.12
CA LEU A 87 4.80 -14.45 5.20
C LEU A 87 3.39 -14.89 4.80
N GLU A 88 2.87 -15.93 5.45
CA GLU A 88 1.53 -16.42 5.15
C GLU A 88 0.75 -16.61 6.45
N SER A 89 -0.52 -16.20 6.42
CA SER A 89 -1.49 -16.44 7.48
C SER A 89 -2.90 -16.44 6.89
N HIS A 90 -3.76 -17.35 7.34
CA HIS A 90 -5.15 -17.48 6.86
C HIS A 90 -5.29 -17.59 5.32
N GLY A 91 -4.31 -18.20 4.64
CA GLY A 91 -4.29 -18.31 3.16
C GLY A 91 -3.95 -17.00 2.44
N VAL A 92 -3.46 -15.98 3.14
CA VAL A 92 -3.07 -14.68 2.61
C VAL A 92 -1.56 -14.53 2.67
N LYS A 93 -0.93 -14.13 1.55
CA LYS A 93 0.47 -13.72 1.52
C LYS A 93 0.63 -12.29 2.05
N LEU A 94 1.63 -12.06 2.90
CA LEU A 94 1.78 -10.83 3.67
C LEU A 94 3.19 -10.26 3.54
N MET A 95 3.25 -8.93 3.35
CA MET A 95 4.46 -8.15 3.55
C MET A 95 4.14 -6.85 4.26
N SER A 96 4.95 -6.47 5.24
CA SER A 96 4.82 -5.24 6.02
C SER A 96 6.20 -4.80 6.45
N LEU A 97 6.43 -3.48 6.51
CA LEU A 97 7.61 -2.95 7.20
C LEU A 97 7.64 -3.35 8.68
N GLY A 98 6.48 -3.62 9.29
CA GLY A 98 6.40 -4.11 10.66
C GLY A 98 7.06 -5.48 10.88
N PHE A 99 7.39 -6.22 9.82
CA PHE A 99 8.19 -7.45 9.92
C PHE A 99 9.70 -7.20 9.89
N ILE A 100 10.15 -6.05 9.37
CA ILE A 100 11.55 -5.78 9.06
C ILE A 100 12.14 -4.76 10.05
N VAL A 101 11.36 -3.74 10.39
CA VAL A 101 11.78 -2.62 11.23
C VAL A 101 11.51 -2.94 12.69
N GLU A 102 12.52 -2.74 13.53
CA GLU A 102 12.39 -2.83 14.98
C GLU A 102 11.57 -1.63 15.50
N ARG A 103 10.57 -1.91 16.33
CA ARG A 103 9.53 -0.94 16.74
C ARG A 103 10.08 0.30 17.46
N ASP A 104 11.26 0.20 18.07
CA ASP A 104 11.85 1.26 18.90
C ASP A 104 12.95 2.08 18.19
N ALA A 105 13.25 1.80 16.92
CA ALA A 105 14.24 2.58 16.18
C ALA A 105 13.62 3.90 15.69
N PRO A 106 14.18 5.09 16.03
CA PRO A 106 13.72 6.36 15.50
C PRO A 106 14.05 6.45 14.00
N ALA A 107 13.13 5.97 13.16
CA ALA A 107 13.25 6.05 11.71
C ALA A 107 12.58 7.32 11.19
N ILE A 108 13.34 8.17 10.50
CA ILE A 108 12.81 9.34 9.81
C ILE A 108 12.28 8.89 8.44
N TRP A 109 10.97 8.62 8.37
CA TRP A 109 10.30 8.21 7.14
C TRP A 109 10.00 9.41 6.22
N ARG A 110 10.94 9.71 5.33
CA ARG A 110 10.76 10.73 4.27
C ARG A 110 10.16 10.10 3.01
N GLY A 111 9.41 10.90 2.23
CA GLY A 111 8.78 10.46 0.97
C GLY A 111 9.64 9.58 0.06
N PRO A 112 10.91 9.92 -0.22
CA PRO A 112 11.79 9.07 -1.05
C PRO A 112 12.06 7.67 -0.46
N ILE A 113 12.05 7.52 0.86
CA ILE A 113 12.22 6.22 1.53
C ILE A 113 10.93 5.41 1.37
N ILE A 114 9.77 6.02 1.58
CA ILE A 114 8.45 5.41 1.40
C ILE A 114 8.33 4.86 -0.03
N MET A 115 8.68 5.69 -1.02
CA MET A 115 8.65 5.29 -2.42
C MET A 115 9.55 4.10 -2.71
N LYS A 116 10.79 4.12 -2.17
CA LYS A 116 11.73 3.00 -2.31
C LYS A 116 11.18 1.71 -1.71
N VAL A 117 10.58 1.77 -0.53
CA VAL A 117 10.00 0.59 0.13
C VAL A 117 8.86 0.00 -0.69
N ILE A 118 7.90 0.82 -1.12
CA ILE A 118 6.75 0.34 -1.93
C ILE A 118 7.26 -0.33 -3.20
N GLN A 119 8.19 0.33 -3.90
CA GLN A 119 8.80 -0.21 -5.10
C GLN A 119 9.59 -1.51 -4.84
N GLN A 120 10.30 -1.59 -3.72
CA GLN A 120 11.03 -2.78 -3.32
C GLN A 120 10.07 -3.93 -3.00
N PHE A 121 8.97 -3.68 -2.29
CA PHE A 121 7.97 -4.71 -2.00
C PHE A 121 7.28 -5.21 -3.28
N LEU A 122 6.98 -4.33 -4.22
CA LEU A 122 6.42 -4.72 -5.51
C LEU A 122 7.40 -5.54 -6.36
N ARG A 123 8.71 -5.27 -6.31
CA ARG A 123 9.69 -5.95 -7.18
C ARG A 123 10.34 -7.16 -6.53
N ASP A 124 10.68 -7.08 -5.26
CA ASP A 124 11.65 -7.96 -4.61
C ASP A 124 11.02 -8.95 -3.63
N VAL A 125 9.69 -8.92 -3.49
CA VAL A 125 8.94 -9.95 -2.78
C VAL A 125 8.47 -11.01 -3.78
N GLU A 126 8.63 -12.28 -3.41
CA GLU A 126 8.21 -13.43 -4.21
C GLU A 126 6.70 -13.66 -4.06
N TRP A 127 5.89 -12.77 -4.65
CA TRP A 127 4.43 -12.84 -4.59
C TRP A 127 3.85 -14.05 -5.32
N GLY A 128 4.57 -14.57 -6.32
CA GLY A 128 4.07 -15.59 -7.23
C GLY A 128 2.87 -15.08 -8.04
N GLU A 129 1.98 -16.01 -8.39
CA GLU A 129 0.75 -15.72 -9.14
C GLU A 129 -0.43 -15.46 -8.21
N LEU A 130 -1.14 -14.35 -8.42
CA LEU A 130 -2.24 -13.88 -7.60
C LEU A 130 -3.46 -13.52 -8.45
N ASP A 131 -4.64 -13.67 -7.85
CA ASP A 131 -5.89 -13.15 -8.41
C ASP A 131 -6.15 -11.71 -7.92
N TYR A 132 -5.73 -11.41 -6.68
CA TYR A 132 -5.90 -10.11 -6.04
C TYR A 132 -4.65 -9.69 -5.26
N PHE A 133 -4.27 -8.42 -5.40
CA PHE A 133 -3.21 -7.78 -4.62
C PHE A 133 -3.78 -6.57 -3.88
N LEU A 134 -3.91 -6.67 -2.57
CA LEU A 134 -4.47 -5.62 -1.73
C LEU A 134 -3.33 -4.79 -1.11
N VAL A 135 -3.50 -3.47 -1.09
CA VAL A 135 -2.54 -2.56 -0.46
C VAL A 135 -3.21 -1.75 0.63
N ASP A 136 -2.83 -1.97 1.89
CA ASP A 136 -3.27 -1.18 3.03
C ASP A 136 -2.42 0.10 3.11
N LEU A 137 -2.97 1.23 2.64
CA LEU A 137 -2.24 2.50 2.55
C LEU A 137 -2.27 3.25 3.88
N PRO A 138 -1.35 4.19 4.16
CA PRO A 138 -1.50 5.09 5.31
C PRO A 138 -2.71 6.02 5.13
N PRO A 139 -3.22 6.64 6.20
CA PRO A 139 -4.32 7.60 6.07
C PRO A 139 -3.92 8.85 5.26
N GLY A 140 -4.89 9.47 4.60
CA GLY A 140 -4.73 10.71 3.85
C GLY A 140 -4.45 10.52 2.36
N THR A 141 -3.68 11.45 1.77
CA THR A 141 -3.37 11.54 0.33
C THR A 141 -1.88 11.85 0.10
N GLY A 142 -1.00 11.18 0.84
CA GLY A 142 0.43 11.47 0.88
C GLY A 142 1.29 10.71 -0.15
N ASP A 143 2.59 10.66 0.14
CA ASP A 143 3.61 10.08 -0.74
C ASP A 143 3.41 8.59 -1.03
N ALA A 144 2.84 7.82 -0.09
CA ALA A 144 2.62 6.39 -0.27
C ALA A 144 1.58 6.10 -1.36
N GLN A 145 0.48 6.85 -1.36
CA GLN A 145 -0.59 6.73 -2.34
C GLN A 145 -0.09 7.12 -3.74
N LEU A 146 0.63 8.25 -3.84
CA LEU A 146 1.23 8.70 -5.10
C LEU A 146 2.27 7.71 -5.61
N SER A 147 3.15 7.22 -4.72
CA SER A 147 4.15 6.22 -5.06
C SER A 147 3.52 4.93 -5.59
N LEU A 148 2.44 4.45 -4.98
CA LEU A 148 1.78 3.22 -5.43
C LEU A 148 1.25 3.40 -6.86
N VAL A 149 0.50 4.48 -7.10
CA VAL A 149 -0.07 4.82 -8.42
C VAL A 149 1.01 4.97 -9.48
N GLN A 150 2.15 5.56 -9.13
CA GLN A 150 3.30 5.71 -10.02
C GLN A 150 4.05 4.39 -10.27
N SER A 151 3.90 3.40 -9.40
CA SER A 151 4.67 2.15 -9.46
C SER A 151 3.92 1.02 -10.14
N ILE A 152 2.60 0.97 -10.04
CA ILE A 152 1.77 -0.11 -10.58
C ILE A 152 0.37 0.36 -10.99
N HIS A 153 -0.19 -0.26 -12.03
CA HIS A 153 -1.56 -0.01 -12.46
C HIS A 153 -2.56 -0.54 -11.41
N LEU A 154 -3.42 0.35 -10.91
CA LEU A 154 -4.49 -0.01 -9.98
C LEU A 154 -5.77 -0.34 -10.74
N ARG A 155 -6.46 -1.40 -10.32
CA ARG A 155 -7.79 -1.73 -10.84
C ARG A 155 -8.90 -0.85 -10.27
N GLY A 156 -8.65 -0.31 -9.07
CA GLY A 156 -9.54 0.59 -8.34
C GLY A 156 -9.06 0.83 -6.91
N ALA A 157 -9.78 1.68 -6.19
CA ALA A 157 -9.54 1.99 -4.79
C ALA A 157 -10.79 1.77 -3.93
N ILE A 158 -10.59 1.28 -2.70
CA ILE A 158 -11.61 1.11 -1.66
C ILE A 158 -11.36 2.18 -0.61
N ILE A 159 -12.35 3.02 -0.34
CA ILE A 159 -12.27 4.11 0.64
C ILE A 159 -13.01 3.69 1.91
N VAL A 160 -12.27 3.51 3.00
CA VAL A 160 -12.81 3.17 4.32
C VAL A 160 -13.04 4.44 5.12
N THR A 161 -14.24 4.55 5.70
CA THR A 161 -14.65 5.71 6.49
C THR A 161 -15.59 5.32 7.61
N THR A 162 -15.93 6.27 8.48
CA THR A 162 -16.99 6.15 9.48
C THR A 162 -18.04 7.23 9.24
N PRO A 163 -19.27 7.09 9.79
CA PRO A 163 -20.34 8.07 9.58
C PRO A 163 -20.06 9.48 10.13
N GLN A 164 -18.96 9.68 10.85
CA GLN A 164 -18.59 10.98 11.38
C GLN A 164 -18.27 11.96 10.25
N GLU A 165 -18.89 13.14 10.29
CA GLU A 165 -18.79 14.16 9.22
C GLU A 165 -17.34 14.49 8.82
N MET A 166 -16.45 14.64 9.80
CA MET A 166 -15.03 14.89 9.53
C MET A 166 -14.39 13.73 8.75
N ALA A 167 -14.67 12.48 9.12
CA ALA A 167 -14.13 11.31 8.43
C ALA A 167 -14.64 11.21 7.00
N VAL A 168 -15.92 11.53 6.76
CA VAL A 168 -16.52 11.58 5.42
C VAL A 168 -15.83 12.62 4.56
N GLY A 169 -15.66 13.84 5.06
CA GLY A 169 -14.99 14.93 4.34
C GLY A 169 -13.56 14.59 3.95
N ASP A 170 -12.80 13.95 4.84
CA ASP A 170 -11.43 13.50 4.56
C ASP A 170 -11.40 12.35 3.54
N SER A 171 -12.36 11.43 3.63
CA SER A 171 -12.48 10.28 2.74
C SER A 171 -12.83 10.69 1.31
N LEU A 172 -13.68 11.71 1.14
CA LEU A 172 -13.99 12.29 -0.16
C LEU A 172 -12.76 12.94 -0.81
N ARG A 173 -11.87 13.56 -0.03
CA ARG A 173 -10.59 14.08 -0.55
C ARG A 173 -9.67 12.93 -1.00
N GLY A 174 -9.66 11.83 -0.25
CA GLY A 174 -8.99 10.59 -0.64
C GLY A 174 -9.49 10.03 -1.98
N ALA A 175 -10.81 9.91 -2.14
CA ALA A 175 -11.43 9.44 -3.39
C ALA A 175 -11.03 10.33 -4.59
N LYS A 176 -11.15 11.66 -4.45
CA LYS A 176 -10.78 12.62 -5.50
C LYS A 176 -9.32 12.56 -5.90
N MET A 177 -8.43 12.12 -5.01
CA MET A 177 -7.02 11.94 -5.34
C MET A 177 -6.83 10.77 -6.31
N PHE A 178 -7.49 9.63 -6.08
CA PHE A 178 -7.48 8.49 -7.00
C PHE A 178 -8.13 8.82 -8.34
N GLU A 179 -9.26 9.55 -8.34
CA GLU A 179 -9.90 10.01 -9.59
C GLU A 179 -8.95 10.86 -10.45
N ARG A 180 -8.19 11.77 -9.83
CA ARG A 180 -7.23 12.65 -10.53
C ARG A 180 -6.08 11.90 -11.19
N VAL A 181 -5.76 10.72 -10.70
CA VAL A 181 -4.69 9.87 -11.25
C VAL A 181 -5.22 8.70 -12.06
N GLY A 182 -6.51 8.73 -12.42
CA GLY A 182 -7.12 7.79 -13.36
C GLY A 182 -7.41 6.40 -12.79
N VAL A 183 -7.65 6.31 -11.47
CA VAL A 183 -8.01 5.07 -10.76
C VAL A 183 -9.50 5.01 -10.46
#